data_AF-A0A0D2USQ5-F1
#
_entry.id   AF-A0A0D2USQ5-F1
#
_cell.length_a   1.000
_cell.length_b   1.000
_cell.length_c   1.000
_cell.angle_alpha   90.00
_cell.angle_beta   90.00
_cell.angle_gamma   90.00
#
_symmetry.space_group_name_H-M   'P 1'
#
loop_
_entity.id
_entity.type
_entity.pdbx_description
1 polymer ?
#
loop_
_entity_poly.entity_id
_entity_poly.type
_entity_poly.pdbx_seq_one_letter_code
_entity_poly.pdbx_strand_id
1 'polypeptide(L)'
;AIAKDATLSRCKIIAEPWDCGGLYLVGSFPNWDRWAEWNGKYRDDLRRFIKGDPGMKGAFATRVSGSADLYRKNKRKPYHSVNFVIAHDGFTLRDLVSYNFKHNEANGEGGNDGSNDNFSWNCGFEGETDNVDIIALRFRQMKNFHLALMGVPMMLMGDEYGHTRYGNNNSYGHDTALNNFQWQQLNARKSDHFRFFSEVIHYRQKHRVFSHENFLDRSDVTWHEDNWDNPDSKFLAFTLHDKGGGEIYLAFNAHDFFVKVSIPPAPPKRRWFRVVDTNLASPDDFVGEGVPGIGSTYNVAPYSSILLEAK
;
A
#
# COMPACT_ATOMS: atom_id res chain seq x y z
N ALA A 1 -33.30 -6.44 1.56
CA ALA A 1 -33.83 -5.08 1.72
C ALA A 1 -32.81 -4.04 1.24
N ILE A 2 -31.73 -3.77 1.97
CA ILE A 2 -30.75 -2.69 1.68
C ILE A 2 -30.27 -2.66 0.22
N ALA A 3 -29.75 -3.78 -0.31
CA ALA A 3 -29.16 -3.79 -1.65
C ALA A 3 -30.16 -3.54 -2.80
N LYS A 4 -31.46 -3.73 -2.59
CA LYS A 4 -32.47 -3.57 -3.64
C LYS A 4 -33.48 -2.45 -3.32
N ASP A 5 -33.21 -1.69 -2.26
CA ASP A 5 -34.00 -0.52 -1.90
C ASP A 5 -33.83 0.60 -2.93
N ALA A 6 -34.95 1.18 -3.37
CA ALA A 6 -34.96 2.21 -4.40
C ALA A 6 -34.30 3.52 -3.92
N THR A 7 -34.52 3.90 -2.67
CA THR A 7 -33.94 5.10 -2.04
C THR A 7 -32.42 4.94 -1.92
N LEU A 8 -31.96 3.77 -1.48
CA LEU A 8 -30.53 3.50 -1.32
C LEU A 8 -29.83 3.11 -2.61
N SER A 9 -30.53 2.99 -3.75
CA SER A 9 -30.01 2.43 -5.01
C SER A 9 -28.74 3.11 -5.54
N ARG A 10 -28.56 4.41 -5.25
CA ARG A 10 -27.39 5.22 -5.67
C ARG A 10 -26.33 5.38 -4.59
N CYS A 11 -26.58 4.90 -3.37
CA CYS A 11 -25.60 4.92 -2.29
C CYS A 11 -24.51 3.87 -2.52
N LYS A 12 -23.26 4.25 -2.27
CA LYS A 12 -22.16 3.30 -2.13
C LYS A 12 -22.32 2.60 -0.79
N ILE A 13 -22.13 1.29 -0.77
CA ILE A 13 -22.28 0.49 0.45
C ILE A 13 -21.05 -0.40 0.58
N ILE A 14 -20.42 -0.32 1.76
CA ILE A 14 -19.16 -0.98 2.07
C ILE A 14 -19.38 -1.78 3.35
N ALA A 15 -19.00 -3.05 3.35
CA ALA A 15 -19.04 -3.91 4.53
C ALA A 15 -17.66 -4.01 5.17
N GLU A 16 -17.65 -4.14 6.50
CA GLU A 16 -16.59 -4.80 7.25
C GLU A 16 -17.05 -6.26 7.45
N PRO A 17 -16.63 -7.21 6.59
CA PRO A 17 -17.31 -8.51 6.48
C PRO A 17 -16.77 -9.52 7.52
N TRP A 18 -16.75 -9.15 8.80
CA TRP A 18 -16.39 -10.03 9.91
C TRP A 18 -17.08 -9.60 11.21
N ASP A 19 -17.03 -10.45 12.24
CA ASP A 19 -17.53 -10.14 13.58
C ASP A 19 -16.60 -10.64 14.70
N CYS A 20 -16.87 -10.21 15.94
CA CYS A 20 -16.11 -10.64 17.12
C CYS A 20 -16.37 -12.10 17.54
N GLY A 21 -17.34 -12.78 16.91
CA GLY A 21 -17.64 -14.20 17.14
C GLY A 21 -16.77 -15.15 16.30
N GLY A 22 -15.85 -14.61 15.50
CA GLY A 22 -14.94 -15.37 14.65
C GLY A 22 -15.43 -15.58 13.22
N LEU A 23 -16.57 -14.99 12.83
CA LEU A 23 -17.04 -15.02 11.45
C LEU A 23 -16.13 -14.16 10.57
N TYR A 24 -15.65 -14.72 9.45
CA TYR A 24 -14.81 -13.99 8.50
C TYR A 24 -15.27 -14.25 7.06
N LEU A 25 -15.88 -13.23 6.45
CA LEU A 25 -16.55 -13.30 5.14
C LEU A 25 -15.88 -12.46 4.05
N VAL A 26 -14.62 -12.05 4.21
CA VAL A 26 -13.89 -11.35 3.14
C VAL A 26 -13.86 -12.20 1.86
N GLY A 27 -14.40 -11.63 0.78
CA GLY A 27 -14.59 -12.27 -0.53
C GLY A 27 -15.82 -13.18 -0.62
N SER A 28 -16.58 -13.38 0.45
CA SER A 28 -17.78 -14.23 0.50
C SER A 28 -19.02 -13.56 1.06
N PHE A 29 -18.95 -12.28 1.49
CA PHE A 29 -20.12 -11.54 1.95
C PHE A 29 -21.22 -11.54 0.87
N PRO A 30 -22.50 -11.70 1.23
CA PRO A 30 -23.58 -11.55 0.26
C PRO A 30 -23.56 -10.14 -0.36
N ASN A 31 -23.18 -10.00 -1.64
CA ASN A 31 -23.02 -8.68 -2.27
C ASN A 31 -24.24 -8.18 -3.02
N TRP A 32 -25.08 -9.07 -3.54
CA TRP A 32 -26.21 -8.72 -4.41
C TRP A 32 -25.84 -7.71 -5.53
N ASP A 33 -24.61 -7.84 -6.05
CA ASP A 33 -23.96 -6.98 -7.06
C ASP A 33 -23.71 -5.52 -6.66
N ARG A 34 -23.68 -5.18 -5.35
CA ARG A 34 -23.57 -3.78 -4.87
C ARG A 34 -22.57 -3.51 -3.76
N TRP A 35 -22.33 -4.48 -2.87
CA TRP A 35 -21.49 -4.25 -1.70
C TRP A 35 -20.01 -4.38 -2.02
N ALA A 36 -19.25 -3.33 -1.75
CA ALA A 36 -17.80 -3.44 -1.60
C ALA A 36 -17.45 -3.90 -0.18
N GLU A 37 -16.21 -4.32 0.03
CA GLU A 37 -15.72 -4.85 1.30
C GLU A 37 -14.39 -4.23 1.68
N TRP A 38 -14.18 -3.97 2.96
CA TRP A 38 -12.83 -3.80 3.50
C TRP A 38 -12.03 -5.08 3.28
N ASN A 39 -10.96 -4.98 2.51
CA ASN A 39 -10.13 -6.13 2.19
C ASN A 39 -9.02 -6.34 3.24
N GLY A 40 -9.34 -7.02 4.33
CA GLY A 40 -8.37 -7.38 5.37
C GLY A 40 -7.21 -8.24 4.86
N LYS A 41 -7.42 -9.08 3.83
CA LYS A 41 -6.31 -9.86 3.23
C LYS A 41 -5.33 -8.98 2.47
N TYR A 42 -5.80 -7.92 1.82
CA TYR A 42 -4.93 -6.94 1.18
C TYR A 42 -4.01 -6.29 2.20
N ARG A 43 -4.57 -5.83 3.32
CA ARG A 43 -3.84 -5.25 4.45
C ARG A 43 -2.72 -6.20 4.92
N ASP A 44 -3.08 -7.43 5.25
CA ASP A 44 -2.15 -8.38 5.86
C ASP A 44 -1.02 -8.79 4.91
N ASP A 45 -1.35 -9.10 3.65
CA ASP A 45 -0.35 -9.53 2.67
C ASP A 45 0.61 -8.42 2.27
N LEU A 46 0.13 -7.18 2.13
CA LEU A 46 0.99 -6.02 1.86
C LEU A 46 1.96 -5.80 3.02
N ARG A 47 1.46 -5.81 4.26
CA ARG A 47 2.29 -5.62 5.47
C ARG A 47 3.42 -6.64 5.52
N ARG A 48 3.08 -7.91 5.31
CA ARG A 48 4.04 -9.02 5.32
C ARG A 48 5.03 -8.97 4.17
N PHE A 49 4.60 -8.66 2.95
CA PHE A 49 5.53 -8.53 1.83
C PHE A 49 6.49 -7.35 2.01
N ILE A 50 5.99 -6.15 2.30
CA ILE A 50 6.82 -4.93 2.38
C ILE A 50 7.83 -4.99 3.53
N LYS A 51 7.49 -5.65 4.66
CA LYS A 51 8.48 -5.89 5.74
C LYS A 51 9.47 -7.01 5.44
N GLY A 52 9.25 -7.79 4.39
CA GLY A 52 10.16 -8.83 3.91
C GLY A 52 9.92 -10.23 4.49
N ASP A 53 8.67 -10.63 4.72
CA ASP A 53 8.35 -12.02 5.07
C ASP A 53 8.58 -12.97 3.88
N PRO A 54 9.19 -14.15 4.10
CA PRO A 54 9.32 -15.17 3.06
C PRO A 54 7.98 -15.64 2.51
N GLY A 55 7.94 -15.99 1.22
CA GLY A 55 6.77 -16.60 0.56
C GLY A 55 5.64 -15.64 0.19
N MET A 56 5.81 -14.33 0.38
CA MET A 56 4.72 -13.36 0.20
C MET A 56 4.55 -12.82 -1.23
N LYS A 57 5.49 -13.09 -2.15
CA LYS A 57 5.51 -12.53 -3.51
C LYS A 57 4.20 -12.78 -4.28
N GLY A 58 3.73 -14.03 -4.33
CA GLY A 58 2.51 -14.40 -5.05
C GLY A 58 1.25 -13.77 -4.45
N ALA A 59 1.17 -13.71 -3.12
CA ALA A 59 0.08 -13.04 -2.42
C ALA A 59 0.07 -11.54 -2.74
N PHE A 60 1.24 -10.87 -2.64
CA PHE A 60 1.40 -9.46 -2.98
C PHE A 60 1.01 -9.16 -4.44
N ALA A 61 1.47 -9.96 -5.42
CA ALA A 61 1.06 -9.86 -6.82
C ALA A 61 -0.47 -9.97 -6.98
N THR A 62 -1.09 -10.91 -6.28
CA THR A 62 -2.55 -11.08 -6.28
C THR A 62 -3.27 -9.88 -5.68
N ARG A 63 -2.72 -9.25 -4.64
CA ARG A 63 -3.28 -8.06 -4.01
C ARG A 63 -3.19 -6.83 -4.93
N VAL A 64 -2.01 -6.51 -5.46
CA VAL A 64 -1.81 -5.32 -6.31
C VAL A 64 -2.54 -5.42 -7.66
N SER A 65 -2.92 -6.64 -8.09
CA SER A 65 -3.75 -6.89 -9.28
C SER A 65 -5.27 -6.91 -9.00
N GLY A 66 -5.70 -6.52 -7.81
CA GLY A 66 -7.12 -6.32 -7.47
C GLY A 66 -7.81 -7.52 -6.81
N SER A 67 -7.06 -8.46 -6.24
CA SER A 67 -7.59 -9.59 -5.44
C SER A 67 -8.64 -10.43 -6.18
N ALA A 68 -8.32 -10.84 -7.40
CA ALA A 68 -9.21 -11.66 -8.23
C ALA A 68 -9.59 -13.01 -7.58
N ASP A 69 -8.73 -13.59 -6.76
CA ASP A 69 -9.01 -14.79 -5.96
C ASP A 69 -10.21 -14.61 -4.99
N LEU A 70 -10.41 -13.37 -4.51
CA LEU A 70 -11.53 -13.03 -3.62
C LEU A 70 -12.75 -12.53 -4.39
N TYR A 71 -12.55 -11.73 -5.44
CA TYR A 71 -13.63 -10.96 -6.05
C TYR A 71 -13.95 -11.35 -7.50
N ARG A 72 -13.22 -12.25 -8.17
CA ARG A 72 -13.55 -12.70 -9.54
C ARG A 72 -14.62 -13.81 -9.52
N LYS A 73 -15.72 -13.55 -8.82
CA LYS A 73 -16.91 -14.40 -8.72
C LYS A 73 -18.14 -13.54 -8.46
N ASN A 74 -19.34 -14.09 -8.66
CA ASN A 74 -20.61 -13.42 -8.34
C ASN A 74 -20.72 -12.00 -8.92
N LYS A 75 -20.34 -11.85 -10.21
CA LYS A 75 -20.34 -10.60 -10.99
C LYS A 75 -19.57 -9.42 -10.38
N ARG A 76 -18.77 -9.66 -9.33
CA ARG A 76 -17.92 -8.64 -8.74
C ARG A 76 -16.80 -8.23 -9.69
N LYS A 77 -16.21 -7.09 -9.35
CA LYS A 77 -15.21 -6.32 -10.08
C LYS A 77 -14.14 -5.83 -9.09
N PRO A 78 -12.95 -5.39 -9.53
CA PRO A 78 -11.88 -4.94 -8.63
C PRO A 78 -12.32 -3.88 -7.63
N TYR A 79 -13.22 -2.97 -8.03
CA TYR A 79 -13.74 -1.91 -7.15
C TYR A 79 -14.63 -2.39 -5.99
N HIS A 80 -14.97 -3.68 -5.93
CA HIS A 80 -15.61 -4.26 -4.74
C HIS A 80 -14.60 -4.52 -3.61
N SER A 81 -13.30 -4.34 -3.87
CA SER A 81 -12.24 -4.40 -2.88
C SER A 81 -11.88 -2.98 -2.44
N VAL A 82 -12.19 -2.61 -1.20
CA VAL A 82 -11.65 -1.41 -0.55
C VAL A 82 -10.31 -1.81 0.07
N ASN A 83 -9.24 -1.33 -0.54
CA ASN A 83 -7.88 -1.69 -0.19
C ASN A 83 -7.30 -0.67 0.79
N PHE A 84 -6.69 -1.16 1.86
CA PHE A 84 -6.10 -0.32 2.91
C PHE A 84 -4.89 -1.03 3.52
N VAL A 85 -3.92 -0.25 4.02
CA VAL A 85 -2.77 -0.78 4.76
C VAL A 85 -2.97 -0.64 6.25
N ILE A 86 -3.66 0.40 6.69
CA ILE A 86 -4.00 0.66 8.08
C ILE A 86 -5.41 1.29 8.13
N ALA A 87 -6.03 1.25 9.30
CA ALA A 87 -7.33 1.87 9.56
C ALA A 87 -7.30 2.52 10.96
N HIS A 88 -8.44 3.02 11.43
CA HIS A 88 -8.51 3.66 12.75
C HIS A 88 -8.25 2.65 13.88
N ASP A 89 -8.64 1.39 13.66
CA ASP A 89 -8.24 0.21 14.43
C ASP A 89 -6.84 -0.28 14.00
N GLY A 90 -6.03 -0.67 14.98
CA GLY A 90 -4.64 -1.05 14.77
C GLY A 90 -3.67 0.15 14.77
N PHE A 91 -2.44 -0.13 14.34
CA PHE A 91 -1.38 0.88 14.23
C PHE A 91 -1.69 1.93 13.15
N THR A 92 -1.21 3.14 13.37
CA THR A 92 -0.99 4.12 12.29
C THR A 92 0.06 3.62 11.31
N LEU A 93 0.17 4.22 10.11
CA LEU A 93 1.22 3.82 9.17
C LEU A 93 2.64 4.07 9.71
N ARG A 94 2.83 5.13 10.51
CA ARG A 94 4.11 5.41 11.18
C ARG A 94 4.42 4.38 12.27
N ASP A 95 3.43 3.96 13.05
CA ASP A 95 3.65 2.98 14.11
C ASP A 95 3.87 1.57 13.56
N LEU A 96 3.23 1.23 12.43
CA LEU A 96 3.44 -0.03 11.72
C LEU A 96 4.92 -0.27 11.36
N VAL A 97 5.68 0.80 11.13
CA VAL A 97 7.12 0.75 10.81
C VAL A 97 8.01 1.12 12.01
N SER A 98 7.43 1.38 13.19
CA SER A 98 8.17 1.83 14.38
C SER A 98 8.03 0.90 15.59
N TYR A 99 7.07 -0.03 15.58
CA TYR A 99 6.78 -0.90 16.72
C TYR A 99 6.56 -2.35 16.30
N ASN A 100 7.18 -3.30 17.01
CA ASN A 100 6.89 -4.72 16.87
C ASN A 100 5.72 -5.15 17.77
N PHE A 101 5.50 -4.45 18.88
CA PHE A 101 4.48 -4.78 19.87
C PHE A 101 3.56 -3.57 20.13
N LYS A 102 2.31 -3.84 20.50
CA LYS A 102 1.36 -2.79 20.91
C LYS A 102 1.75 -2.25 22.29
N HIS A 103 1.58 -0.95 22.48
CA HIS A 103 1.79 -0.19 23.72
C HIS A 103 0.48 0.49 24.09
N ASN A 104 -0.46 -0.31 24.61
CA ASN A 104 -1.84 0.08 24.93
C ASN A 104 -2.05 0.34 26.42
N GLU A 105 -0.99 0.48 27.21
CA GLU A 105 -1.05 0.59 28.68
C GLU A 105 -1.95 1.74 29.13
N ALA A 106 -1.95 2.84 28.37
CA ALA A 106 -2.78 4.02 28.61
C ALA A 106 -4.30 3.76 28.45
N ASN A 107 -4.70 2.62 27.89
CA ASN A 107 -6.12 2.24 27.75
C ASN A 107 -6.70 1.68 29.06
N GLY A 108 -5.85 1.28 30.02
CA GLY A 108 -6.30 0.78 31.33
C GLY A 108 -6.72 -0.69 31.37
N GLU A 109 -6.59 -1.43 30.26
CA GLU A 109 -6.98 -2.84 30.14
C GLU A 109 -5.78 -3.80 30.31
N GLY A 110 -4.67 -3.31 30.88
CA GLY A 110 -3.45 -4.10 31.11
C GLY A 110 -2.79 -4.61 29.83
N GLY A 111 -2.99 -3.92 28.70
CA GLY A 111 -2.47 -4.32 27.39
C GLY A 111 -3.22 -5.50 26.75
N ASN A 112 -4.37 -5.91 27.29
CA ASN A 112 -5.15 -7.02 26.74
C ASN A 112 -6.00 -6.63 25.52
N ASP A 113 -6.24 -5.34 25.32
CA ASP A 113 -7.05 -4.80 24.23
C ASP A 113 -6.24 -4.57 22.94
N GLY A 114 -6.90 -4.48 21.80
CA GLY A 114 -6.26 -4.32 20.49
C GLY A 114 -5.64 -5.59 19.91
N SER A 115 -5.26 -5.54 18.63
CA SER A 115 -4.74 -6.70 17.90
C SER A 115 -3.31 -7.05 18.34
N ASN A 116 -3.01 -8.34 18.50
CA ASN A 116 -1.64 -8.82 18.68
C ASN A 116 -0.94 -9.05 17.33
N ASP A 117 -1.69 -9.45 16.30
CA ASP A 117 -1.18 -9.72 14.97
C ASP A 117 -1.22 -8.44 14.11
N ASN A 118 -0.16 -7.65 14.21
CA ASN A 118 -0.06 -6.37 13.49
C ASN A 118 0.69 -6.50 12.15
N PHE A 119 1.47 -7.56 11.98
CA PHE A 119 2.41 -7.71 10.87
C PHE A 119 3.31 -6.48 10.68
N SER A 120 3.73 -5.88 11.78
CA SER A 120 4.59 -4.70 11.82
C SER A 120 6.08 -5.06 11.84
N TRP A 121 6.93 -4.06 11.63
CA TRP A 121 8.37 -4.17 11.84
C TRP A 121 8.92 -2.82 12.26
N ASN A 122 9.62 -2.75 13.39
CA ASN A 122 10.14 -1.51 13.96
C ASN A 122 11.36 -0.89 13.22
N CYS A 123 11.80 -1.52 12.12
CA CYS A 123 12.93 -1.10 11.29
C CYS A 123 14.28 -1.06 12.04
N GLY A 124 14.41 -1.77 13.16
CA GLY A 124 15.67 -1.96 13.89
C GLY A 124 15.68 -1.39 15.31
N PHE A 125 14.70 -0.57 15.69
CA PHE A 125 14.58 -0.01 17.04
C PHE A 125 13.12 0.12 17.44
N GLU A 126 12.75 -0.20 18.69
CA GLU A 126 11.35 -0.11 19.14
C GLU A 126 11.00 1.33 19.55
N GLY A 127 10.01 1.92 18.88
CA GLY A 127 9.52 3.28 19.16
C GLY A 127 10.37 4.40 18.57
N GLU A 128 10.25 5.60 19.12
CA GLU A 128 10.94 6.79 18.64
C GLU A 128 12.46 6.67 18.86
N THR A 129 13.24 7.19 17.90
CA THR A 129 14.70 7.09 17.87
C THR A 129 15.29 8.30 17.14
N ASP A 130 16.52 8.68 17.48
CA ASP A 130 17.28 9.72 16.79
C ASP A 130 18.22 9.15 15.70
N ASN A 131 18.22 7.83 15.49
CA ASN A 131 19.00 7.20 14.44
C ASN A 131 18.44 7.56 13.05
N VAL A 132 19.15 8.43 12.34
CA VAL A 132 18.75 8.96 11.03
C VAL A 132 18.54 7.88 9.97
N ASP A 133 19.29 6.78 10.01
CA ASP A 133 19.16 5.69 9.05
C ASP A 133 17.86 4.90 9.28
N ILE A 134 17.52 4.65 10.55
CA ILE A 134 16.25 4.00 10.92
C ILE A 134 15.07 4.90 10.56
N ILE A 135 15.15 6.21 10.87
CA ILE A 135 14.10 7.17 10.50
C ILE A 135 13.90 7.19 8.98
N ALA A 136 14.99 7.26 8.20
CA ALA A 136 14.93 7.27 6.74
C ALA A 136 14.30 5.97 6.18
N LEU A 137 14.67 4.82 6.74
CA LEU A 137 14.07 3.53 6.38
C LEU A 137 12.57 3.48 6.69
N ARG A 138 12.14 4.00 7.85
CA ARG A 138 10.72 4.08 8.22
C ARG A 138 9.91 4.90 7.22
N PHE A 139 10.37 6.11 6.89
CA PHE A 139 9.68 6.93 5.90
C PHE A 139 9.69 6.29 4.50
N ARG A 140 10.78 5.62 4.11
CA ARG A 140 10.82 4.83 2.88
C ARG A 140 9.77 3.72 2.87
N GLN A 141 9.64 2.96 3.95
CA GLN A 141 8.63 1.91 4.08
C GLN A 141 7.20 2.46 3.99
N MET A 142 6.93 3.60 4.62
CA MET A 142 5.63 4.29 4.48
C MET A 142 5.34 4.68 3.02
N LYS A 143 6.34 5.17 2.28
CA LYS A 143 6.22 5.48 0.85
C LYS A 143 6.01 4.22 0.00
N ASN A 144 6.66 3.11 0.33
CA ASN A 144 6.46 1.82 -0.34
C ASN A 144 5.02 1.33 -0.19
N PHE A 145 4.45 1.42 1.02
CA PHE A 145 3.05 1.11 1.28
C PHE A 145 2.09 1.99 0.47
N HIS A 146 2.34 3.30 0.43
CA HIS A 146 1.51 4.24 -0.34
C HIS A 146 1.57 3.96 -1.85
N LEU A 147 2.76 3.65 -2.38
CA LEU A 147 2.92 3.29 -3.79
C LEU A 147 2.25 1.95 -4.13
N ALA A 148 2.29 0.99 -3.22
CA ALA A 148 1.67 -0.33 -3.38
C ALA A 148 0.13 -0.30 -3.30
N LEU A 149 -0.47 0.79 -2.78
CA LEU A 149 -1.90 0.89 -2.49
C LEU A 149 -2.76 1.02 -3.77
N MET A 150 -3.13 -0.10 -4.40
CA MET A 150 -3.86 -0.20 -5.68
C MET A 150 -5.39 -0.30 -5.53
N GLY A 151 -6.15 -0.24 -6.63
CA GLY A 151 -7.61 -0.46 -6.62
C GLY A 151 -8.40 0.75 -6.10
N VAL A 152 -9.39 0.52 -5.23
CA VAL A 152 -10.09 1.58 -4.47
C VAL A 152 -9.33 1.78 -3.16
N PRO A 153 -8.41 2.77 -3.07
CA PRO A 153 -7.58 2.95 -1.88
C PRO A 153 -8.37 3.66 -0.78
N MET A 154 -8.18 3.21 0.46
CA MET A 154 -8.57 3.93 1.66
C MET A 154 -7.31 4.26 2.46
N MET A 155 -7.16 5.53 2.84
CA MET A 155 -6.09 6.04 3.70
C MET A 155 -6.71 6.52 5.01
N LEU A 156 -5.96 6.42 6.10
CA LEU A 156 -6.39 7.02 7.36
C LEU A 156 -5.87 8.45 7.44
N MET A 157 -6.65 9.27 8.13
CA MET A 157 -6.23 10.57 8.61
C MET A 157 -4.85 10.50 9.28
N GLY A 158 -3.89 11.25 8.75
CA GLY A 158 -2.57 11.45 9.35
C GLY A 158 -1.46 10.58 8.77
N ASP A 159 -1.77 9.57 7.96
CA ASP A 159 -0.75 8.80 7.23
C ASP A 159 0.10 9.70 6.32
N GLU A 160 -0.54 10.73 5.75
CA GLU A 160 0.06 11.69 4.82
C GLU A 160 1.11 12.59 5.46
N TYR A 161 1.17 12.65 6.79
CA TYR A 161 2.26 13.32 7.51
C TYR A 161 2.95 12.39 8.50
N GLY A 162 2.64 11.10 8.56
CA GLY A 162 3.22 10.16 9.52
C GLY A 162 2.81 10.43 10.97
N HIS A 163 1.51 10.58 11.19
CA HIS A 163 0.89 10.59 12.52
C HIS A 163 1.25 9.34 13.30
N THR A 164 1.57 9.51 14.58
CA THR A 164 1.92 8.41 15.49
C THR A 164 0.96 8.40 16.66
N ARG A 165 0.64 7.19 17.12
CA ARG A 165 -0.04 6.93 18.38
C ARG A 165 0.90 6.30 19.40
N TYR A 166 2.20 6.46 19.20
CA TYR A 166 3.27 5.98 20.08
C TYR A 166 3.17 4.48 20.40
N GLY A 167 2.75 3.68 19.41
CA GLY A 167 2.57 2.25 19.58
C GLY A 167 1.20 1.84 20.14
N ASN A 168 0.29 2.78 20.43
CA ASN A 168 -1.08 2.44 20.78
C ASN A 168 -1.87 2.06 19.52
N ASN A 169 -2.26 0.78 19.42
CA ASN A 169 -2.97 0.23 18.27
C ASN A 169 -4.48 0.11 18.49
N ASN A 170 -5.00 0.66 19.59
CA ASN A 170 -6.42 0.61 19.93
C ASN A 170 -6.84 1.85 20.74
N SER A 171 -6.72 3.02 20.13
CA SER A 171 -6.88 4.31 20.79
C SER A 171 -8.34 4.75 21.00
N TYR A 172 -9.29 3.81 21.12
CA TYR A 172 -10.74 4.10 21.11
C TYR A 172 -11.22 5.00 22.26
N GLY A 173 -10.58 4.90 23.43
CA GLY A 173 -10.95 5.64 24.64
C GLY A 173 -10.28 7.01 24.80
N HIS A 174 -9.58 7.52 23.79
CA HIS A 174 -8.75 8.72 23.89
C HIS A 174 -9.34 9.90 23.12
N ASP A 175 -9.88 10.89 23.83
CA ASP A 175 -10.20 12.22 23.29
C ASP A 175 -9.03 13.19 23.52
N THR A 176 -7.92 12.94 22.82
CA THR A 176 -6.66 13.68 23.01
C THR A 176 -5.91 13.88 21.69
N ALA A 177 -4.74 14.52 21.75
CA ALA A 177 -3.83 14.68 20.62
C ALA A 177 -3.50 13.36 19.88
N LEU A 178 -3.64 12.21 20.55
CA LEU A 178 -3.46 10.88 19.98
C LEU A 178 -4.37 10.62 18.76
N ASN A 179 -5.60 11.15 18.80
CA ASN A 179 -6.60 10.98 17.75
C ASN A 179 -6.93 12.26 16.97
N ASN A 180 -6.33 13.39 17.36
CA ASN A 180 -6.53 14.66 16.68
C ASN A 180 -5.58 14.82 15.49
N PHE A 181 -6.06 15.51 14.46
CA PHE A 181 -5.23 15.93 13.34
C PHE A 181 -4.15 16.91 13.79
N GLN A 182 -2.89 16.64 13.48
CA GLN A 182 -1.74 17.41 13.94
C GLN A 182 -1.25 18.39 12.86
N TRP A 183 -1.92 19.53 12.71
CA TRP A 183 -1.63 20.52 11.66
C TRP A 183 -0.18 21.03 11.64
N GLN A 184 0.42 21.21 12.82
CA GLN A 184 1.82 21.64 12.92
C GLN A 184 2.79 20.56 12.43
N GLN A 185 2.50 19.28 12.69
CA GLN A 185 3.29 18.14 12.22
C GLN A 185 3.18 17.99 10.70
N LEU A 186 1.98 18.16 10.14
CA LEU A 186 1.79 18.23 8.69
C LEU A 186 2.62 19.36 8.09
N ASN A 187 2.55 20.57 8.65
CA ASN A 187 3.28 21.70 8.09
C ASN A 187 4.80 21.50 8.13
N ALA A 188 5.32 20.87 9.18
CA ALA A 188 6.74 20.51 9.28
C ALA A 188 7.17 19.49 8.21
N ARG A 189 6.25 18.65 7.73
CA ARG A 189 6.48 17.58 6.75
C ARG A 189 5.86 17.88 5.38
N LYS A 190 5.60 19.16 5.10
CA LYS A 190 4.86 19.58 3.90
C LYS A 190 5.67 19.39 2.61
N SER A 191 6.98 19.66 2.66
CA SER A 191 7.87 19.62 1.51
C SER A 191 8.50 18.25 1.24
N ASP A 192 8.33 17.28 2.13
CA ASP A 192 8.91 15.94 2.04
C ASP A 192 7.83 14.84 1.91
N HIS A 193 7.35 14.29 3.02
CA HIS A 193 6.46 13.13 3.07
C HIS A 193 5.06 13.45 2.58
N PHE A 194 4.48 14.58 3.01
CA PHE A 194 3.17 15.01 2.55
C PHE A 194 3.17 15.31 1.05
N ARG A 195 4.26 15.92 0.55
CA ARG A 195 4.46 16.14 -0.88
C ARG A 195 4.41 14.82 -1.64
N PHE A 196 5.21 13.83 -1.25
CA PHE A 196 5.20 12.51 -1.90
C PHE A 196 3.80 11.89 -1.91
N PHE A 197 3.10 11.90 -0.77
CA PHE A 197 1.76 11.32 -0.64
C PHE A 197 0.76 12.01 -1.58
N SER A 198 0.75 13.34 -1.57
CA SER A 198 -0.07 14.15 -2.45
C SER A 198 0.25 13.88 -3.93
N GLU A 199 1.52 13.88 -4.33
CA GLU A 199 1.93 13.68 -5.72
C GLU A 199 1.54 12.29 -6.23
N VAL A 200 1.71 11.23 -5.44
CA VAL A 200 1.26 9.87 -5.81
C VAL A 200 -0.25 9.81 -5.99
N ILE A 201 -1.05 10.51 -5.16
CA ILE A 201 -2.50 10.59 -5.34
C ILE A 201 -2.84 11.28 -6.68
N HIS A 202 -2.24 12.44 -6.96
CA HIS A 202 -2.46 13.16 -8.21
C HIS A 202 -2.03 12.33 -9.42
N TYR A 203 -0.90 11.62 -9.33
CA TYR A 203 -0.41 10.74 -10.37
C TYR A 203 -1.40 9.61 -10.66
N ARG A 204 -1.90 8.93 -9.61
CA ARG A 204 -2.89 7.86 -9.75
C ARG A 204 -4.20 8.35 -10.40
N GLN A 205 -4.66 9.55 -10.06
CA GLN A 205 -5.87 10.14 -10.64
C GLN A 205 -5.70 10.50 -12.12
N LYS A 206 -4.49 10.90 -12.54
CA LYS A 206 -4.19 11.23 -13.94
C LYS A 206 -4.02 9.98 -14.82
N HIS A 207 -3.61 8.85 -14.25
CA HIS A 207 -3.27 7.65 -15.01
C HIS A 207 -4.35 6.56 -14.89
N ARG A 208 -5.08 6.32 -15.99
CA ARG A 208 -6.20 5.35 -16.04
C ARG A 208 -5.78 3.91 -15.71
N VAL A 209 -4.51 3.56 -15.88
CA VAL A 209 -3.95 2.25 -15.56
C VAL A 209 -3.99 1.91 -14.06
N PHE A 210 -4.31 2.86 -13.17
CA PHE A 210 -4.59 2.56 -11.77
C PHE A 210 -6.10 2.42 -11.46
N SER A 211 -6.95 2.68 -12.45
CA SER A 211 -8.42 2.73 -12.33
C SER A 211 -9.08 1.74 -13.28
N HIS A 212 -8.86 0.44 -13.06
CA HIS A 212 -9.44 -0.61 -13.89
C HIS A 212 -10.88 -0.97 -13.46
N GLU A 213 -11.79 -0.98 -14.42
CA GLU A 213 -13.16 -1.47 -14.21
C GLU A 213 -13.25 -3.00 -14.14
N ASN A 214 -12.31 -3.69 -14.78
CA ASN A 214 -12.24 -5.14 -14.87
C ASN A 214 -10.93 -5.65 -14.27
N PHE A 215 -10.90 -6.91 -13.82
CA PHE A 215 -9.65 -7.49 -13.36
C PHE A 215 -8.64 -7.57 -14.50
N LEU A 216 -7.36 -7.37 -14.16
CA LEU A 216 -6.26 -7.46 -15.10
C LEU A 216 -6.22 -8.85 -15.75
N ASP A 217 -5.98 -8.86 -17.06
CA ASP A 217 -5.61 -10.03 -17.83
C ASP A 217 -4.16 -9.96 -18.33
N ARG A 218 -3.74 -10.92 -19.16
CA ARG A 218 -2.36 -11.03 -19.66
C ARG A 218 -1.95 -9.86 -20.55
N SER A 219 -2.91 -9.12 -21.11
CA SER A 219 -2.66 -7.94 -21.93
C SER A 219 -2.55 -6.66 -21.09
N ASP A 220 -3.12 -6.64 -19.88
CA ASP A 220 -3.06 -5.47 -18.99
C ASP A 220 -1.79 -5.45 -18.12
N VAL A 221 -1.18 -6.61 -17.84
CA VAL A 221 0.02 -6.71 -16.98
C VAL A 221 1.04 -7.71 -17.48
N THR A 222 2.31 -7.33 -17.45
CA THR A 222 3.46 -8.23 -17.62
C THR A 222 4.22 -8.33 -16.31
N TRP A 223 4.34 -9.53 -15.77
CA TRP A 223 5.16 -9.80 -14.60
C TRP A 223 6.58 -10.14 -15.04
N HIS A 224 7.58 -9.53 -14.39
CA HIS A 224 9.01 -9.72 -14.72
C HIS A 224 9.70 -10.70 -13.77
N GLU A 225 8.93 -11.65 -13.21
CA GLU A 225 9.38 -12.69 -12.29
C GLU A 225 9.18 -14.08 -12.89
N ASP A 226 10.20 -14.92 -12.81
CA ASP A 226 10.21 -16.30 -13.29
C ASP A 226 10.19 -17.33 -12.16
N ASN A 227 10.55 -16.96 -10.93
CA ASN A 227 10.65 -17.84 -9.78
C ASN A 227 9.60 -17.51 -8.70
N TRP A 228 8.35 -17.89 -8.97
CA TRP A 228 7.18 -17.62 -8.11
C TRP A 228 7.14 -18.48 -6.85
N ASP A 229 7.68 -19.70 -6.92
CA ASP A 229 7.62 -20.67 -5.83
C ASP A 229 8.78 -20.52 -4.83
N ASN A 230 9.74 -19.64 -5.11
CA ASN A 230 10.86 -19.39 -4.21
C ASN A 230 10.46 -18.50 -3.02
N PRO A 231 10.38 -19.05 -1.79
CA PRO A 231 9.97 -18.29 -0.63
C PRO A 231 11.00 -17.21 -0.23
N ASP A 232 12.26 -17.36 -0.62
CA ASP A 232 13.32 -16.41 -0.27
C ASP A 232 13.31 -15.17 -1.17
N SER A 233 12.58 -15.20 -2.28
CA SER A 233 12.50 -14.05 -3.18
C SER A 233 11.46 -13.03 -2.69
N LYS A 234 11.98 -11.90 -2.19
CA LYS A 234 11.24 -10.76 -1.62
C LYS A 234 11.22 -9.57 -2.58
N PHE A 235 11.23 -9.86 -3.88
CA PHE A 235 11.23 -8.88 -4.95
C PHE A 235 10.07 -9.15 -5.91
N LEU A 236 9.44 -8.10 -6.42
CA LEU A 236 8.43 -8.20 -7.46
C LEU A 236 8.52 -7.00 -8.39
N ALA A 237 8.68 -7.26 -9.69
CA ALA A 237 8.55 -6.26 -10.74
C ALA A 237 7.45 -6.60 -11.75
N PHE A 238 6.75 -5.58 -12.24
CA PHE A 238 5.71 -5.71 -13.26
C PHE A 238 5.51 -4.44 -14.07
N THR A 239 5.09 -4.59 -15.32
CA THR A 239 4.62 -3.49 -16.17
C THR A 239 3.10 -3.55 -16.28
N LEU A 240 2.45 -2.43 -16.02
CA LEU A 240 1.05 -2.21 -16.35
C LEU A 240 0.93 -1.53 -17.70
N HIS A 241 0.04 -2.05 -18.54
CA HIS A 241 -0.18 -1.59 -19.91
C HIS A 241 -1.47 -0.79 -20.00
N ASP A 242 -1.37 0.47 -20.43
CA ASP A 242 -2.52 1.28 -20.78
C ASP A 242 -2.90 1.06 -22.25
N LYS A 243 -4.21 0.95 -22.53
CA LYS A 243 -4.73 0.81 -23.89
C LYS A 243 -4.44 2.02 -24.77
N GLY A 244 -4.12 3.17 -24.18
CA GLY A 244 -3.61 4.37 -24.85
C GLY A 244 -2.13 4.32 -25.25
N GLY A 245 -1.44 3.21 -25.00
CA GLY A 245 -0.01 3.02 -25.31
C GLY A 245 0.95 3.58 -24.27
N GLY A 246 0.45 4.00 -23.10
CA GLY A 246 1.27 4.28 -21.93
C GLY A 246 1.65 2.99 -21.21
N GLU A 247 2.89 2.90 -20.73
CA GLU A 247 3.32 1.78 -19.88
C GLU A 247 3.89 2.32 -18.58
N ILE A 248 3.56 1.65 -17.48
CA ILE A 248 4.09 1.95 -16.15
C ILE A 248 4.79 0.70 -15.62
N TYR A 249 6.10 0.80 -15.40
CA TYR A 249 6.87 -0.23 -14.73
C TYR A 249 6.94 0.07 -13.24
N LEU A 250 6.69 -0.95 -12.43
CA LEU A 250 6.78 -0.90 -10.97
C LEU A 250 7.72 -2.02 -10.50
N ALA A 251 8.54 -1.72 -9.51
CA ALA A 251 9.29 -2.75 -8.79
C ALA A 251 9.32 -2.46 -7.30
N PHE A 252 9.17 -3.52 -6.49
CA PHE A 252 9.20 -3.48 -5.04
C PHE A 252 10.28 -4.44 -4.56
N ASN A 253 11.29 -3.91 -3.87
CA ASN A 253 12.35 -4.68 -3.26
C ASN A 253 12.17 -4.68 -1.74
N ALA A 254 11.75 -5.82 -1.18
CA ALA A 254 11.65 -6.05 0.26
C ALA A 254 12.84 -6.87 0.81
N HIS A 255 13.91 -7.03 0.04
CA HIS A 255 15.20 -7.49 0.55
C HIS A 255 15.95 -6.38 1.32
N ASP A 256 16.88 -6.82 2.15
CA ASP A 256 17.87 -5.99 2.85
C ASP A 256 19.12 -5.67 1.99
N PHE A 257 19.15 -6.11 0.74
CA PHE A 257 20.22 -5.84 -0.23
C PHE A 257 19.69 -5.23 -1.53
N PHE A 258 20.61 -4.65 -2.32
CA PHE A 258 20.29 -4.10 -3.64
C PHE A 258 19.92 -5.19 -4.64
N VAL A 259 18.83 -4.99 -5.37
CA VAL A 259 18.45 -5.84 -6.50
C VAL A 259 18.73 -5.10 -7.81
N LYS A 260 19.66 -5.62 -8.61
CA LYS A 260 19.89 -5.14 -9.98
C LYS A 260 18.87 -5.79 -10.91
N VAL A 261 17.83 -5.04 -11.25
CA VAL A 261 16.73 -5.53 -12.09
C VAL A 261 16.94 -5.16 -13.55
N SER A 262 16.52 -6.05 -14.45
CA SER A 262 16.42 -5.77 -15.89
C SER A 262 15.19 -4.93 -16.19
N ILE A 263 15.37 -3.84 -16.94
CA ILE A 263 14.28 -2.99 -17.41
C ILE A 263 13.89 -3.45 -18.82
N PRO A 264 12.61 -3.77 -19.08
CA PRO A 264 12.18 -4.20 -20.41
C PRO A 264 12.39 -3.06 -21.43
N PRO A 265 12.58 -3.36 -22.73
CA PRO A 265 12.60 -2.34 -23.76
C PRO A 265 11.34 -1.48 -23.69
N ALA A 266 11.49 -0.16 -23.76
CA ALA A 266 10.35 0.75 -23.82
C ALA A 266 9.57 0.55 -25.15
N PRO A 267 8.27 0.91 -25.19
CA PRO A 267 7.49 0.91 -26.42
C PRO A 267 8.17 1.66 -27.57
N PRO A 268 7.89 1.31 -28.84
CA PRO A 268 8.47 1.99 -29.98
C PRO A 268 8.30 3.51 -29.90
N LYS A 269 9.41 4.24 -30.10
CA LYS A 269 9.50 5.72 -30.02
C LYS A 269 9.34 6.31 -28.61
N ARG A 270 9.31 5.50 -27.55
CA ARG A 270 9.30 5.94 -26.16
C ARG A 270 10.59 5.61 -25.42
N ARG A 271 10.76 6.20 -24.25
CA ARG A 271 11.83 5.88 -23.29
C ARG A 271 11.26 5.80 -21.87
N TRP A 272 11.92 5.02 -21.02
CA TRP A 272 11.60 5.00 -19.59
C TRP A 272 12.12 6.24 -18.90
N PHE A 273 11.26 6.84 -18.07
CA PHE A 273 11.60 7.92 -17.15
C PHE A 273 11.29 7.49 -15.73
N ARG A 274 12.19 7.76 -14.78
CA ARG A 274 11.91 7.49 -13.36
C ARG A 274 11.00 8.56 -12.79
N VAL A 275 9.80 8.16 -12.38
CA VAL A 275 8.85 9.03 -11.68
C VAL A 275 9.01 8.88 -10.17
N VAL A 276 9.14 7.64 -9.67
CA VAL A 276 9.29 7.36 -8.24
C VAL A 276 10.55 6.54 -7.98
N ASP A 277 11.28 6.90 -6.93
CA ASP A 277 12.25 6.05 -6.26
C ASP A 277 12.27 6.39 -4.77
N THR A 278 11.69 5.51 -3.95
CA THR A 278 11.51 5.77 -2.52
C THR A 278 12.81 5.80 -1.72
N ASN A 279 13.94 5.35 -2.30
CA ASN A 279 15.25 5.44 -1.67
C ASN A 279 15.84 6.86 -1.73
N LEU A 280 15.38 7.70 -2.66
CA LEU A 280 15.88 9.06 -2.80
C LEU A 280 15.28 10.01 -1.76
N ALA A 281 15.98 11.10 -1.50
CA ALA A 281 15.46 12.18 -0.67
C ALA A 281 14.46 13.02 -1.47
N SER A 282 13.53 13.68 -0.79
CA SER A 282 12.67 14.65 -1.44
C SER A 282 13.45 15.89 -1.90
N PRO A 283 13.16 16.45 -3.09
CA PRO A 283 12.02 16.13 -3.96
C PRO A 283 12.27 15.00 -5.00
N ASP A 284 13.47 14.43 -5.06
CA ASP A 284 13.85 13.48 -6.12
C ASP A 284 13.18 12.10 -6.02
N ASP A 285 12.59 11.79 -4.86
CA ASP A 285 11.79 10.60 -4.61
C ASP A 285 10.49 10.54 -5.43
N PHE A 286 10.00 11.71 -5.89
CA PHE A 286 8.91 11.81 -6.85
C PHE A 286 9.12 12.99 -7.80
N VAL A 287 9.27 12.70 -9.10
CA VAL A 287 9.39 13.68 -10.19
C VAL A 287 8.34 13.38 -11.26
N GLY A 288 7.23 14.13 -11.29
CA GLY A 288 6.09 13.84 -12.18
C GLY A 288 6.40 13.91 -13.68
N GLU A 289 7.30 14.81 -14.08
CA GLU A 289 7.78 14.86 -15.47
C GLU A 289 8.69 13.67 -15.83
N GLY A 290 9.22 12.99 -14.81
CA GLY A 290 10.11 11.86 -14.94
C GLY A 290 11.55 12.28 -15.19
N VAL A 291 12.50 11.52 -14.63
CA VAL A 291 13.93 11.72 -14.84
C VAL A 291 14.41 10.77 -15.96
N PRO A 292 15.01 11.27 -17.05
CA PRO A 292 15.48 10.44 -18.16
C PRO A 292 16.75 9.65 -17.81
N GLY A 293 17.21 8.83 -18.75
CA GLY A 293 18.49 8.12 -18.62
C GLY A 293 18.40 6.72 -18.03
N ILE A 294 17.20 6.13 -18.01
CA ILE A 294 17.01 4.75 -17.59
C ILE A 294 17.60 3.81 -18.64
N GLY A 295 18.62 3.05 -18.23
CA GLY A 295 19.26 2.03 -19.06
C GLY A 295 18.49 0.71 -19.09
N SER A 296 19.13 -0.35 -19.57
CA SER A 296 18.57 -1.71 -19.59
C SER A 296 18.52 -2.37 -18.21
N THR A 297 19.09 -1.74 -17.18
CA THR A 297 19.07 -2.22 -15.79
C THR A 297 18.92 -1.05 -14.82
N TYR A 298 18.33 -1.31 -13.65
CA TYR A 298 18.22 -0.36 -12.54
C TYR A 298 18.60 -1.05 -11.21
N ASN A 299 19.30 -0.34 -10.33
CA ASN A 299 19.64 -0.86 -8.99
C ASN A 299 18.58 -0.39 -7.99
N VAL A 300 17.65 -1.27 -7.62
CA VAL A 300 16.61 -0.98 -6.62
C VAL A 300 17.21 -1.21 -5.23
N ALA A 301 17.21 -0.19 -4.38
CA ALA A 301 17.81 -0.25 -3.05
C ALA A 301 17.08 -1.20 -2.09
N PRO A 302 17.71 -1.62 -0.98
CA PRO A 302 17.04 -2.37 0.08
C PRO A 302 15.74 -1.69 0.52
N TYR A 303 14.69 -2.47 0.76
CA TYR A 303 13.41 -1.98 1.26
C TYR A 303 12.89 -0.75 0.49
N SER A 304 12.98 -0.75 -0.84
CA SER A 304 12.61 0.41 -1.67
C SER A 304 11.70 0.01 -2.83
N SER A 305 11.12 1.00 -3.48
CA SER A 305 10.23 0.79 -4.62
C SER A 305 10.42 1.88 -5.66
N ILE A 306 10.26 1.50 -6.92
CA ILE A 306 10.39 2.41 -8.06
C ILE A 306 9.14 2.37 -8.94
N LEU A 307 8.88 3.49 -9.60
CA LEU A 307 7.91 3.63 -10.67
C LEU A 307 8.58 4.32 -11.85
N LEU A 308 8.52 3.68 -13.02
CA LEU A 308 8.97 4.25 -14.28
C LEU A 308 7.76 4.42 -15.21
N GLU A 309 7.78 5.48 -16.00
CA GLU A 309 6.76 5.77 -17.00
C GLU A 309 7.40 5.81 -18.38
N ALA A 310 6.78 5.14 -19.36
CA ALA A 310 7.19 5.20 -20.75
C ALA A 310 6.59 6.44 -21.42
N LYS A 311 7.43 7.42 -21.76
CA LYS A 311 7.06 8.66 -22.47
C LYS A 311 7.73 8.72 -23.84
#